data_AF-A0A068T352-F1
#
_entry.id   AF-A0A068T352-F1
#
_cell.length_a   1.000
_cell.length_b   1.000
_cell.length_c   1.000
_cell.angle_alpha   90.00
_cell.angle_beta   90.00
_cell.angle_gamma   90.00
#
_symmetry.space_group_name_H-M   'P 1'
#
loop_
_entity.id
_entity.type
_entity.pdbx_description
1 polymer ?
#
loop_
_entity_poly.entity_id
_entity_poly.type
_entity_poly.pdbx_seq_one_letter_code
_entity_poly.pdbx_strand_id
1 'polypeptide(L)'
;MLGNGGIRVVKQVFSIVVRNWIYYFVWIIISVLLSVFEEISGSSSSNIASFFPTIYLAMWVQISIIRETTFEFSAKPEFYKGFFGYSLKFITLAIIAAGLSLPAFLWFAAVFNGRTVGWLMVSTTALVVIYAASMSLVGTWPTSNITGIRTSLKAAWARGAPNFLTTFGHLAVSLVAMSAMSLVIGAIGTAAFGTMLVPAGVPNIPLILVVMVALSINAIGITYGAAVLANVYMRHEVDEPPLAVSPVNA
;
A
#
# COMPACT_ATOMS: atom_id res chain seq x y z
N MET A 1 9.84 22.37 1.88
CA MET A 1 9.47 22.62 0.47
C MET A 1 8.38 21.64 0.00
N LEU A 2 7.16 21.75 0.55
CA LEU A 2 5.99 20.91 0.18
C LEU A 2 4.98 21.66 -0.73
N GLY A 3 5.40 22.79 -1.33
CA GLY A 3 4.54 23.68 -2.10
C GLY A 3 4.24 23.14 -3.50
N ASN A 4 2.97 23.17 -3.90
CA ASN A 4 2.40 22.79 -5.21
C ASN A 4 2.39 21.29 -5.58
N GLY A 5 3.43 20.51 -5.25
CA GLY A 5 3.47 19.08 -5.59
C GLY A 5 2.44 18.25 -4.83
N GLY A 6 2.33 18.45 -3.51
CA GLY A 6 1.43 17.68 -2.65
C GLY A 6 -0.05 17.91 -2.95
N ILE A 7 -0.45 19.15 -3.24
CA ILE A 7 -1.84 19.51 -3.54
C ILE A 7 -2.34 18.82 -4.81
N ARG A 8 -1.48 18.68 -5.83
CA ARG A 8 -1.85 17.98 -7.08
C ARG A 8 -2.08 16.49 -6.82
N VAL A 9 -1.24 15.84 -6.03
CA VAL A 9 -1.39 14.42 -5.70
C VAL A 9 -2.66 14.19 -4.87
N VAL A 10 -2.97 15.05 -3.90
CA VAL A 10 -4.21 14.95 -3.11
C VAL A 10 -5.46 15.06 -4.00
N LYS A 11 -5.50 16.03 -4.92
CA LYS A 11 -6.60 16.18 -5.88
C LYS A 11 -6.74 14.94 -6.78
N GLN A 12 -5.62 14.39 -7.25
CA GLN A 12 -5.59 13.19 -8.07
C GLN A 12 -6.13 11.97 -7.30
N VAL A 13 -5.70 11.78 -6.05
CA VAL A 13 -6.19 10.69 -5.18
C VAL A 13 -7.70 10.81 -4.98
N PHE A 14 -8.21 12.00 -4.65
CA PHE A 14 -9.65 12.20 -4.50
C PHE A 14 -10.41 11.90 -5.79
N SER A 15 -9.89 12.35 -6.94
CA SER A 15 -10.48 12.05 -8.24
C SER A 15 -10.50 10.54 -8.54
N ILE A 16 -9.44 9.80 -8.20
CA ILE A 16 -9.38 8.34 -8.41
C ILE A 16 -10.39 7.63 -7.51
N VAL A 17 -10.47 8.02 -6.24
CA VAL A 17 -11.40 7.43 -5.27
C VAL A 17 -12.85 7.65 -5.70
N VAL A 18 -13.22 8.89 -6.03
CA VAL A 18 -14.60 9.21 -6.44
C VAL A 18 -14.96 8.52 -7.75
N ARG A 19 -14.05 8.49 -8.73
CA ARG A 19 -14.31 7.86 -10.04
C ARG A 19 -14.44 6.33 -9.95
N ASN A 20 -13.78 5.69 -8.98
CA ASN A 20 -13.74 4.23 -8.84
C ASN A 20 -14.35 3.75 -7.52
N TRP A 21 -15.29 4.50 -6.92
CA TRP A 21 -15.78 4.27 -5.55
C TRP A 21 -16.35 2.85 -5.32
N ILE A 22 -16.96 2.23 -6.35
CA ILE A 22 -17.50 0.87 -6.29
C ILE A 22 -16.38 -0.14 -5.97
N TYR A 23 -15.20 0.01 -6.58
CA TYR A 23 -14.07 -0.88 -6.35
C TYR A 23 -13.51 -0.75 -4.94
N TYR A 24 -13.48 0.48 -4.40
CA TYR A 24 -13.12 0.70 -2.99
C TYR A 24 -14.14 0.06 -2.05
N PHE A 25 -15.43 0.17 -2.35
CA PHE A 25 -16.49 -0.45 -1.55
C PHE A 25 -16.36 -1.98 -1.54
N VAL A 26 -16.15 -2.60 -2.70
CA VAL A 26 -15.91 -4.05 -2.82
C VAL A 26 -14.65 -4.46 -2.07
N TRP A 27 -13.56 -3.71 -2.20
CA TRP A 27 -12.32 -3.96 -1.47
C TRP A 27 -12.54 -3.94 0.06
N ILE A 28 -13.27 -2.94 0.58
CA ILE A 28 -13.59 -2.83 2.00
C ILE A 28 -14.42 -4.05 2.46
N ILE A 29 -15.44 -4.45 1.69
CA ILE A 29 -16.25 -5.63 2.02
C ILE A 29 -15.39 -6.88 2.09
N ILE A 30 -14.53 -7.12 1.09
CA ILE A 30 -13.64 -8.28 1.09
C ILE A 30 -12.73 -8.26 2.31
N SER A 31 -12.15 -7.11 2.65
CA SER A 31 -11.30 -6.96 3.84
C SER A 31 -12.05 -7.23 5.14
N VAL A 32 -13.29 -6.74 5.29
CA VAL A 32 -14.12 -7.04 6.46
C VAL A 32 -14.46 -8.53 6.53
N LEU A 33 -14.85 -9.14 5.41
CA LEU A 33 -15.16 -10.57 5.35
C LEU A 33 -13.96 -11.44 5.72
N LEU A 34 -12.75 -11.06 5.30
CA LEU A 34 -11.52 -11.72 5.71
C LEU A 34 -11.30 -11.61 7.22
N SER A 35 -11.49 -10.42 7.82
CA SER A 35 -11.38 -10.25 9.28
C SER A 35 -12.42 -11.07 10.06
N VAL A 36 -13.66 -11.12 9.56
CA VAL A 36 -14.72 -11.96 10.16
C VAL A 36 -14.39 -13.44 10.03
N PHE A 37 -13.87 -13.87 8.88
CA PHE A 37 -13.47 -15.26 8.67
C PHE A 37 -12.30 -15.68 9.56
N GLU A 38 -11.30 -14.81 9.73
CA GLU A 38 -10.18 -15.03 10.66
C GLU A 38 -10.70 -15.20 12.10
N GLU A 39 -11.67 -14.38 12.52
CA GLU A 39 -12.29 -14.49 13.85
C GLU A 39 -13.06 -15.81 14.03
N ILE A 40 -13.92 -16.17 13.07
CA ILE A 40 -14.76 -17.38 13.16
C ILE A 40 -13.93 -18.66 13.09
N SER A 41 -12.91 -18.69 12.23
CA SER A 41 -12.06 -19.87 12.06
C SER A 41 -11.16 -20.14 13.27
N GLY A 42 -11.03 -19.18 14.19
CA GLY A 42 -10.04 -19.23 15.27
C GLY A 42 -8.60 -19.30 14.76
N SER A 43 -8.42 -19.16 13.44
CA SER A 43 -7.14 -19.23 12.79
C SER A 43 -6.44 -17.89 13.00
N SER A 44 -5.32 -17.92 13.72
CA SER A 44 -4.33 -16.84 13.67
C SER A 44 -3.58 -16.86 12.33
N SER A 45 -4.28 -17.14 11.21
CA SER A 45 -3.71 -17.13 9.87
C SER A 45 -3.28 -15.71 9.57
N SER A 46 -1.99 -15.50 9.79
CA SER A 46 -1.14 -14.36 9.48
C SER A 46 -1.76 -13.33 8.52
N ASN A 47 -1.58 -12.05 8.85
CA ASN A 47 -1.77 -10.81 8.05
C ASN A 47 -1.43 -10.88 6.54
N ILE A 48 -0.84 -11.98 6.06
CA ILE A 48 -0.58 -12.34 4.66
C ILE A 48 -1.87 -12.34 3.82
N ALA A 49 -2.99 -12.88 4.30
CA ALA A 49 -4.24 -12.93 3.52
C ALA A 49 -4.75 -11.50 3.20
N SER A 50 -4.69 -10.61 4.19
CA SER A 50 -5.01 -9.19 4.07
C SER A 50 -4.00 -8.39 3.23
N PHE A 51 -2.83 -8.95 2.93
CA PHE A 51 -1.80 -8.31 2.11
C PHE A 51 -2.15 -8.32 0.61
N PHE A 52 -2.80 -9.37 0.11
CA PHE A 52 -3.14 -9.49 -1.31
C PHE A 52 -4.12 -8.41 -1.80
N PRO A 53 -5.25 -8.13 -1.11
CA PRO A 53 -6.12 -7.03 -1.48
C PRO A 53 -5.38 -5.68 -1.51
N THR A 54 -4.43 -5.47 -0.60
CA THR A 54 -3.64 -4.24 -0.53
C THR A 54 -2.72 -4.08 -1.74
N ILE A 55 -2.00 -5.15 -2.13
CA ILE A 55 -1.18 -5.16 -3.36
C ILE A 55 -2.06 -4.87 -4.58
N TYR A 56 -3.23 -5.51 -4.64
CA TYR A 56 -4.16 -5.38 -5.77
C TYR A 56 -4.66 -3.94 -5.92
N LEU A 57 -5.09 -3.32 -4.82
CA LEU A 57 -5.51 -1.92 -4.80
C LEU A 57 -4.37 -0.99 -5.23
N ALA A 58 -3.16 -1.19 -4.72
CA ALA A 58 -2.00 -0.39 -5.10
C ALA A 58 -1.71 -0.51 -6.61
N MET A 59 -1.79 -1.71 -7.18
CA MET A 59 -1.59 -1.94 -8.60
C MET A 59 -2.68 -1.28 -9.46
N TRP A 60 -3.96 -1.36 -9.06
CA TRP A 60 -5.06 -0.66 -9.73
C TRP A 60 -4.83 0.84 -9.81
N VAL A 61 -4.46 1.45 -8.68
CA VAL A 61 -4.17 2.88 -8.63
C VAL A 61 -3.00 3.22 -9.56
N GLN A 62 -1.90 2.47 -9.51
CA GLN A 62 -0.74 2.74 -10.37
C GLN A 62 -1.07 2.59 -11.86
N ILE A 63 -1.84 1.58 -12.24
CA ILE A 63 -2.29 1.39 -13.63
C ILE A 63 -3.18 2.54 -14.08
N SER A 64 -4.15 2.95 -13.25
CA SER A 64 -5.08 4.03 -13.59
C SER A 64 -4.36 5.35 -13.85
N ILE A 65 -3.24 5.59 -13.17
CA ILE A 65 -2.42 6.79 -13.36
C ILE A 65 -1.54 6.66 -14.61
N ILE A 66 -0.88 5.52 -14.79
CA ILE A 66 0.06 5.31 -15.91
C ILE A 66 -0.67 5.26 -17.26
N ARG A 67 -1.85 4.64 -17.30
CA ARG A 67 -2.64 4.45 -18.53
C ARG A 67 -3.80 5.42 -18.67
N GLU A 68 -3.98 6.33 -17.71
CA GLU A 68 -5.11 7.29 -17.65
C GLU A 68 -6.51 6.63 -17.71
N THR A 69 -6.64 5.40 -17.20
CA THR A 69 -7.86 4.59 -17.30
C THR A 69 -8.61 4.45 -15.97
N THR A 70 -9.86 3.96 -16.03
CA THR A 70 -10.62 3.48 -14.86
C THR A 70 -10.13 2.09 -14.41
N PHE A 71 -10.54 1.67 -13.21
CA PHE A 71 -10.27 0.33 -12.71
C PHE A 71 -10.97 -0.76 -13.53
N GLU A 72 -11.92 -0.43 -14.40
CA GLU A 72 -12.54 -1.37 -15.35
C GLU A 72 -11.53 -2.05 -16.28
N PHE A 73 -10.36 -1.43 -16.49
CA PHE A 73 -9.25 -2.07 -17.20
C PHE A 73 -8.80 -3.38 -16.53
N SER A 74 -9.06 -3.57 -15.23
CA SER A 74 -8.74 -4.81 -14.51
C SER A 74 -9.51 -6.03 -15.00
N ALA A 75 -10.62 -5.85 -15.71
CA ALA A 75 -11.39 -6.94 -16.30
C ALA A 75 -10.74 -7.50 -17.58
N LYS A 76 -9.73 -6.81 -18.14
CA LYS A 76 -9.05 -7.24 -19.36
C LYS A 76 -7.93 -8.25 -19.04
N PRO A 77 -7.75 -9.31 -19.86
CA PRO A 77 -6.69 -10.30 -19.65
C PRO A 77 -5.27 -9.72 -19.64
N GLU A 78 -5.07 -8.59 -20.33
CA GLU A 78 -3.79 -7.85 -20.33
C GLU A 78 -3.37 -7.35 -18.94
N PHE A 79 -4.34 -7.08 -18.05
CA PHE A 79 -4.07 -6.67 -16.68
C PHE A 79 -3.25 -7.71 -15.91
N TYR A 80 -3.57 -9.00 -16.11
CA TYR A 80 -2.96 -10.10 -15.39
C TYR A 80 -1.55 -10.43 -15.90
N LYS A 81 -1.21 -10.01 -17.12
CA LYS A 81 0.07 -10.32 -17.79
C LYS A 81 1.30 -9.76 -17.04
N GLY A 82 1.11 -8.81 -16.12
CA GLY A 82 2.17 -8.24 -15.26
C GLY A 82 1.95 -8.43 -13.75
N PHE A 83 0.80 -8.97 -13.33
CA PHE A 83 0.38 -9.03 -11.93
C PHE A 83 1.33 -9.85 -11.06
N PHE A 84 1.73 -11.03 -11.54
CA PHE A 84 2.60 -11.92 -10.78
C PHE A 84 3.98 -11.29 -10.53
N GLY A 85 4.60 -10.71 -11.58
CA GLY A 85 5.89 -10.04 -11.43
C GLY A 85 5.80 -8.74 -10.60
N TYR A 86 4.69 -8.01 -10.67
CA TYR A 86 4.43 -6.87 -9.80
C TYR A 86 4.38 -7.31 -8.33
N SER A 87 3.56 -8.32 -8.04
CA SER A 87 3.36 -8.83 -6.68
C SER A 87 4.64 -9.40 -6.09
N LEU A 88 5.42 -10.17 -6.88
CA LEU A 88 6.72 -10.69 -6.44
C LEU A 88 7.71 -9.58 -6.10
N LYS A 89 7.79 -8.52 -6.90
CA LYS A 89 8.68 -7.38 -6.60
C LYS A 89 8.21 -6.63 -5.36
N PHE A 90 6.91 -6.45 -5.18
CA PHE A 90 6.35 -5.81 -4.00
C PHE A 90 6.63 -6.62 -2.73
N ILE A 91 6.41 -7.94 -2.77
CA ILE A 91 6.72 -8.87 -1.68
C ILE A 91 8.22 -8.88 -1.40
N THR A 92 9.06 -8.94 -2.43
CA THR A 92 10.52 -8.87 -2.29
C THR A 92 10.94 -7.59 -1.56
N LEU A 93 10.36 -6.44 -1.90
CA LEU A 93 10.65 -5.18 -1.20
C LEU A 93 10.20 -5.21 0.26
N ALA A 94 9.05 -5.81 0.56
CA ALA A 94 8.58 -5.99 1.94
C ALA A 94 9.53 -6.89 2.75
N ILE A 95 10.01 -8.00 2.16
CA ILE A 95 10.98 -8.91 2.78
C ILE A 95 12.32 -8.20 3.03
N ILE A 96 12.81 -7.44 2.04
CA ILE A 96 14.06 -6.67 2.19
C ILE A 96 13.91 -5.65 3.32
N ALA A 97 12.80 -4.91 3.37
CA ALA A 97 12.55 -3.95 4.44
C ALA A 97 12.48 -4.63 5.82
N ALA A 98 11.80 -5.78 5.92
CA ALA A 98 11.76 -6.58 7.15
C ALA A 98 13.16 -7.04 7.56
N GLY A 99 13.96 -7.55 6.62
CA GLY A 99 15.35 -7.95 6.86
C GLY A 99 16.24 -6.80 7.32
N LEU A 100 16.11 -5.63 6.70
CA LEU A 100 16.86 -4.42 7.08
C LEU A 100 16.45 -3.89 8.46
N SER A 101 15.22 -4.14 8.90
CA SER A 101 14.77 -3.79 10.26
C SER A 101 15.19 -4.78 11.34
N LEU A 102 15.69 -5.98 10.99
CA LEU A 102 16.11 -7.00 11.98
C LEU A 102 17.15 -6.51 13.00
N PRO A 103 18.22 -5.78 12.63
CA PRO A 103 19.18 -5.31 13.62
C PRO A 103 18.55 -4.37 14.66
N ALA A 104 17.64 -3.49 14.22
CA ALA A 104 16.89 -2.64 15.14
C ALA A 104 16.00 -3.48 16.05
N PHE A 105 15.30 -4.49 15.49
CA PHE A 105 14.51 -5.40 16.31
C PHE A 105 15.38 -6.12 17.36
N LEU A 106 16.48 -6.74 16.97
CA LEU A 106 17.35 -7.49 17.89
C LEU A 106 17.92 -6.60 19.00
N TRP A 107 18.35 -5.38 18.66
CA TRP A 107 18.89 -4.42 19.62
C TRP A 107 17.84 -4.04 20.68
N PHE A 108 16.66 -3.63 20.24
CA PHE A 108 15.62 -3.18 21.15
C PHE A 108 14.98 -4.35 21.92
N ALA A 109 14.90 -5.55 21.34
CA ALA A 109 14.51 -6.77 22.07
C ALA A 109 15.45 -7.03 23.25
N ALA A 110 16.76 -6.87 23.04
CA ALA A 110 17.78 -7.04 24.07
C ALA A 110 17.69 -5.96 25.17
N VAL A 111 17.36 -4.71 24.81
CA VAL A 111 17.26 -3.60 25.77
C VAL A 111 15.97 -3.65 26.61
N PHE A 112 14.85 -4.02 26.00
CA PHE A 112 13.52 -3.93 26.63
C PHE A 112 12.93 -5.29 27.05
N ASN A 113 13.73 -6.36 27.01
CA ASN A 113 13.31 -7.74 27.32
C ASN A 113 12.03 -8.18 26.57
N GLY A 114 11.75 -7.60 25.41
CA GLY A 114 10.64 -7.95 24.52
C GLY A 114 9.21 -7.79 25.08
N ARG A 115 9.02 -7.25 26.28
CA ARG A 115 7.73 -7.33 27.02
C ARG A 115 7.02 -6.01 27.28
N THR A 116 7.53 -4.89 26.75
CA THR A 116 6.92 -3.58 26.95
C THR A 116 6.22 -3.09 25.68
N VAL A 117 5.12 -2.35 25.85
CA VAL A 117 4.42 -1.66 24.75
C VAL A 117 5.39 -0.72 24.00
N GLY A 118 6.34 -0.10 24.71
CA GLY A 118 7.38 0.72 24.12
C GLY A 118 8.24 -0.03 23.10
N TRP A 119 8.59 -1.29 23.38
CA TRP A 119 9.30 -2.15 22.43
C TRP A 119 8.50 -2.32 21.14
N LEU A 120 7.22 -2.70 21.22
CA LEU A 120 6.37 -2.89 20.03
C LEU A 120 6.23 -1.61 19.21
N MET A 121 6.05 -0.45 19.86
CA MET A 121 5.90 0.83 19.18
C MET A 121 7.16 1.24 18.43
N VAL A 122 8.33 1.13 19.06
CA VAL A 122 9.61 1.50 18.43
C VAL A 122 9.96 0.55 17.30
N SER A 123 9.73 -0.75 17.51
CA SER A 123 9.88 -1.80 16.50
C SER A 123 9.07 -1.54 15.23
N THR A 124 7.78 -1.25 15.42
CA THR A 124 6.85 -0.99 14.33
C THR A 124 7.24 0.31 13.62
N THR A 125 7.65 1.33 14.37
CA THR A 125 8.13 2.59 13.81
C THR A 125 9.38 2.39 12.96
N ALA A 126 10.37 1.63 13.45
CA ALA A 126 11.58 1.32 12.71
C ALA A 126 11.27 0.58 11.40
N LEU A 127 10.38 -0.43 11.45
CA LEU A 127 9.92 -1.15 10.26
C LEU A 127 9.27 -0.20 9.26
N VAL A 128 8.35 0.66 9.70
CA VAL A 128 7.65 1.62 8.82
C VAL A 128 8.63 2.61 8.18
N VAL A 129 9.58 3.14 8.94
CA VAL A 129 10.60 4.06 8.42
C VAL A 129 11.48 3.38 7.38
N ILE A 130 11.98 2.17 7.67
CA ILE A 130 12.83 1.41 6.74
C ILE A 130 12.05 1.01 5.49
N TYR A 131 10.79 0.62 5.65
CA TYR A 131 9.91 0.31 4.52
C TYR A 131 9.65 1.54 3.65
N ALA A 132 9.33 2.69 4.25
CA ALA A 132 9.15 3.95 3.52
C ALA A 132 10.44 4.38 2.80
N ALA A 133 11.61 4.22 3.44
CA ALA A 133 12.90 4.51 2.82
C ALA A 133 13.16 3.58 1.63
N SER A 134 12.94 2.27 1.78
CA SER A 134 13.09 1.28 0.72
C SER A 134 12.14 1.59 -0.46
N MET A 135 10.88 1.87 -0.17
CA MET A 135 9.89 2.24 -1.18
C MET A 135 10.21 3.59 -1.85
N SER A 136 10.80 4.54 -1.15
CA SER A 136 11.20 5.81 -1.78
C SER A 136 12.38 5.65 -2.75
N LEU A 137 13.29 4.72 -2.48
CA LEU A 137 14.47 4.46 -3.31
C LEU A 137 14.16 3.56 -4.51
N VAL A 138 13.40 2.49 -4.28
CA VAL A 138 13.18 1.44 -5.29
C VAL A 138 11.70 1.04 -5.45
N GLY A 139 10.76 1.78 -4.86
CA GLY A 139 9.32 1.49 -4.96
C GLY A 139 8.72 1.72 -6.35
N THR A 140 9.48 2.29 -7.29
CA THR A 140 9.11 2.29 -8.73
C THR A 140 9.41 0.95 -9.41
N TRP A 141 10.10 0.02 -8.73
CA TRP A 141 10.45 -1.28 -9.28
C TRP A 141 9.24 -2.18 -9.55
N PRO A 142 8.26 -2.33 -8.64
CA PRO A 142 6.99 -2.99 -8.96
C PRO A 142 6.27 -2.27 -10.09
N THR A 143 6.19 -0.93 -10.02
CA THR A 143 5.50 -0.08 -11.01
C THR A 143 6.02 -0.28 -12.43
N SER A 144 7.34 -0.39 -12.61
CA SER A 144 7.95 -0.67 -13.93
C SER A 144 7.51 -1.99 -14.56
N ASN A 145 7.04 -2.95 -13.77
CA ASN A 145 6.54 -4.23 -14.28
C ASN A 145 5.15 -4.11 -14.95
N ILE A 146 4.43 -3.03 -14.69
CA ILE A 146 3.13 -2.72 -15.31
C ILE A 146 3.33 -2.34 -16.78
N THR A 147 4.40 -1.61 -17.08
CA THR A 147 4.72 -1.13 -18.42
C THR A 147 5.72 -2.03 -19.15
N GLY A 148 6.53 -2.80 -18.41
CA GLY A 148 7.60 -3.62 -18.96
C GLY A 148 8.87 -2.85 -19.30
N ILE A 149 8.93 -1.54 -19.00
CA ILE A 149 10.05 -0.66 -19.36
C ILE A 149 11.00 -0.53 -18.17
N ARG A 150 12.30 -0.75 -18.42
CA ARG A 150 13.39 -0.57 -17.44
C ARG A 150 13.05 -1.21 -16.07
N THR A 151 12.80 -2.51 -16.12
CA THR A 151 12.30 -3.33 -15.01
C THR A 151 13.36 -3.77 -14.01
N SER A 152 14.61 -3.31 -14.17
CA SER A 152 15.73 -3.64 -13.29
C SER A 152 15.71 -2.83 -12.01
N LEU A 153 16.27 -3.40 -10.93
CA LEU A 153 16.41 -2.71 -9.64
C LEU A 153 17.29 -1.46 -9.76
N LYS A 154 18.35 -1.53 -10.57
CA LYS A 154 19.24 -0.40 -10.87
C LYS A 154 18.48 0.78 -11.49
N ALA A 155 17.58 0.51 -12.44
CA ALA A 155 16.76 1.56 -13.03
C ALA A 155 15.79 2.15 -12.00
N ALA A 156 15.20 1.33 -11.13
CA ALA A 156 14.34 1.82 -10.05
C ALA A 156 15.09 2.74 -9.09
N TRP A 157 16.31 2.37 -8.70
CA TRP A 157 17.19 3.19 -7.88
C TRP A 157 17.53 4.53 -8.55
N ALA A 158 17.85 4.53 -9.84
CA ALA A 158 18.15 5.74 -10.59
C ALA A 158 16.96 6.73 -10.63
N ARG A 159 15.72 6.22 -10.62
CA ARG A 159 14.49 7.03 -10.51
C ARG A 159 14.24 7.55 -9.09
N GLY A 160 14.50 6.72 -8.08
CA GLY A 160 14.18 7.02 -6.68
C GLY A 160 15.22 7.89 -5.96
N ALA A 161 16.51 7.66 -6.18
CA ALA A 161 17.59 8.34 -5.45
C ALA A 161 17.54 9.88 -5.56
N PRO A 162 17.32 10.50 -6.75
CA PRO A 162 17.21 11.95 -6.87
C PRO A 162 15.99 12.53 -6.13
N ASN A 163 14.94 11.73 -5.97
CA ASN A 163 13.66 12.15 -5.38
C ASN A 163 13.46 11.61 -3.96
N PHE A 164 14.52 11.09 -3.34
CA PHE A 164 14.45 10.31 -2.10
C PHE A 164 13.72 11.06 -0.99
N LEU A 165 14.20 12.25 -0.60
CA LEU A 165 13.64 12.98 0.54
C LEU A 165 12.17 13.36 0.33
N THR A 166 11.81 13.81 -0.87
CA THR A 166 10.45 14.20 -1.20
C THR A 166 9.52 12.98 -1.19
N THR A 167 9.93 11.89 -1.85
CA THR A 167 9.15 10.65 -1.92
C THR A 167 9.03 10.00 -0.54
N PHE A 168 10.12 9.97 0.23
CA PHE A 168 10.14 9.47 1.60
C PHE A 168 9.18 10.25 2.48
N GLY A 169 9.21 11.59 2.45
CA GLY A 169 8.29 12.42 3.23
C GLY A 169 6.82 12.11 2.91
N HIS A 170 6.49 12.00 1.62
CA HIS A 170 5.13 11.65 1.20
C HIS A 170 4.72 10.23 1.64
N LEU A 171 5.59 9.23 1.47
CA LEU A 171 5.32 7.84 1.87
C LEU A 171 5.25 7.69 3.40
N ALA A 172 6.10 8.40 4.13
CA ALA A 172 6.08 8.41 5.59
C ALA A 172 4.77 9.00 6.11
N VAL A 173 4.32 10.14 5.57
CA VAL A 173 2.99 10.70 5.92
C VAL A 173 1.88 9.71 5.56
N SER A 174 1.94 9.12 4.37
CA SER A 174 0.96 8.14 3.89
C SER A 174 0.84 6.93 4.82
N LEU A 175 1.97 6.35 5.22
CA LEU A 175 2.02 5.14 6.03
C LEU A 175 1.75 5.46 7.50
N VAL A 176 2.45 6.45 8.07
CA VAL A 176 2.36 6.76 9.50
C VAL A 176 1.04 7.43 9.82
N ALA A 177 0.64 8.48 9.11
CA ALA A 177 -0.55 9.25 9.49
C ALA A 177 -1.84 8.44 9.27
N MET A 178 -1.97 7.75 8.13
CA MET A 178 -3.19 6.99 7.84
C MET A 178 -3.29 5.74 8.72
N SER A 179 -2.18 5.01 8.95
CA SER A 179 -2.21 3.87 9.86
C SER A 179 -2.44 4.30 11.31
N ALA A 180 -1.86 5.42 11.76
CA ALA A 180 -2.14 5.96 13.09
C ALA A 180 -3.61 6.36 13.26
N MET A 181 -4.20 7.04 12.26
CA MET A 181 -5.63 7.39 12.27
C MET A 181 -6.53 6.15 12.32
N SER A 182 -6.25 5.15 11.46
CA SER A 182 -6.99 3.89 11.47
C SER A 182 -6.86 3.14 12.79
N LEU A 183 -5.67 3.16 13.42
CA LEU A 183 -5.43 2.53 14.72
C LEU A 183 -6.17 3.25 15.84
N VAL A 184 -6.18 4.59 15.85
CA VAL A 184 -6.93 5.38 16.85
C VAL A 184 -8.43 5.11 16.72
N ILE A 185 -8.98 5.12 15.50
CA ILE A 185 -10.40 4.82 15.25
C ILE A 185 -10.72 3.39 15.67
N GLY A 186 -9.86 2.43 15.34
CA GLY A 186 -9.99 1.04 15.78
C GLY A 186 -9.99 0.91 17.30
N ALA A 187 -9.05 1.56 17.98
CA ALA A 187 -8.95 1.54 19.45
C ALA A 187 -10.17 2.18 20.14
N ILE A 188 -10.68 3.29 19.62
CA ILE A 188 -11.91 3.91 20.11
C ILE A 188 -13.10 2.97 19.91
N GLY A 189 -13.23 2.37 18.72
CA GLY A 189 -14.32 1.45 18.44
C GLY A 189 -14.27 0.19 19.29
N THR A 190 -13.08 -0.38 19.52
CA THR A 190 -12.96 -1.57 20.38
C THR A 190 -13.24 -1.26 21.83
N ALA A 191 -12.84 -0.07 22.31
CA ALA A 191 -13.19 0.39 23.65
C ALA A 191 -14.69 0.65 23.82
N ALA A 192 -15.37 1.15 22.78
CA ALA A 192 -16.80 1.49 22.83
C ALA A 192 -17.73 0.30 22.59
N PHE A 193 -17.37 -0.61 21.69
CA PHE A 193 -18.25 -1.67 21.18
C PHE A 193 -17.73 -3.08 21.42
N GLY A 194 -16.57 -3.26 22.06
CA GLY A 194 -15.93 -4.55 22.30
C GLY A 194 -14.92 -4.94 21.22
N THR A 195 -14.20 -6.03 21.43
CA THR A 195 -13.04 -6.41 20.59
C THR A 195 -13.36 -7.41 19.48
N MET A 196 -14.55 -8.02 19.52
CA MET A 196 -14.97 -9.08 18.58
C MET A 196 -15.98 -8.53 17.58
N LEU A 197 -15.81 -8.85 16.29
CA LEU A 197 -16.73 -8.51 15.22
C LEU A 197 -17.96 -9.41 15.22
N VAL A 198 -17.84 -10.65 15.69
CA VAL A 198 -18.94 -11.63 15.77
C VAL A 198 -18.98 -12.27 17.17
N PRO A 199 -19.24 -11.50 18.23
CA PRO A 199 -19.34 -12.02 19.58
C PRO A 199 -20.46 -13.07 19.67
N ALA A 200 -20.11 -14.29 20.08
CA ALA A 200 -21.04 -15.41 20.24
C ALA A 200 -21.89 -15.73 18.99
N GLY A 201 -21.36 -15.50 17.78
CA GLY A 201 -22.05 -15.80 16.53
C GLY A 201 -22.99 -14.70 16.02
N VAL A 202 -23.13 -13.58 16.74
CA VAL A 202 -23.96 -12.44 16.35
C VAL A 202 -23.08 -11.29 15.85
N PRO A 203 -23.34 -10.71 14.66
CA PRO A 203 -22.51 -9.64 14.13
C PRO A 203 -22.66 -8.34 14.94
N ASN A 204 -21.53 -7.79 15.37
CA ASN A 204 -21.42 -6.50 16.03
C ASN A 204 -21.42 -5.38 14.98
N ILE A 205 -22.61 -4.98 14.54
CA ILE A 205 -22.78 -3.98 13.46
C ILE A 205 -22.05 -2.65 13.77
N PRO A 206 -22.12 -2.07 14.98
CA PRO A 206 -21.36 -0.86 15.30
C PRO A 206 -19.85 -1.02 15.09
N LEU A 207 -19.25 -2.10 15.57
CA LEU A 207 -17.82 -2.34 15.41
C LEU A 207 -17.44 -2.58 13.95
N ILE A 208 -18.26 -3.31 13.20
CA ILE A 208 -18.06 -3.54 11.76
C ILE A 208 -18.01 -2.20 11.01
N LEU A 209 -18.92 -1.27 11.32
CA LEU A 209 -18.92 0.06 10.71
C LEU A 209 -17.64 0.85 11.05
N VAL A 210 -17.16 0.79 12.29
CA VAL A 210 -15.88 1.39 12.67
C VAL A 210 -14.73 0.79 11.85
N VAL A 211 -14.68 -0.54 11.71
CA VAL A 211 -13.66 -1.22 10.91
C VAL A 211 -13.73 -0.80 9.45
N MET A 212 -14.92 -0.66 8.87
CA MET A 212 -15.08 -0.14 7.50
C MET A 212 -14.53 1.28 7.35
N VAL A 213 -14.72 2.16 8.34
CA VAL A 213 -14.14 3.50 8.34
C VAL A 213 -12.62 3.44 8.43
N ALA A 214 -12.07 2.62 9.32
CA ALA A 214 -10.63 2.44 9.46
C ALA A 214 -9.98 1.87 8.19
N LEU A 215 -10.65 0.92 7.53
CA LEU A 215 -10.23 0.38 6.23
C LEU A 215 -10.30 1.41 5.11
N SER A 216 -11.31 2.27 5.11
CA SER A 216 -11.44 3.36 4.13
C SER A 216 -10.27 4.35 4.23
N ILE A 217 -9.86 4.72 5.45
CA ILE A 217 -8.72 5.59 5.69
C ILE A 217 -7.42 4.93 5.21
N ASN A 218 -7.23 3.64 5.52
CA ASN A 218 -6.09 2.88 5.02
C ASN A 218 -6.08 2.80 3.49
N ALA A 219 -7.23 2.58 2.84
CA ALA A 219 -7.34 2.54 1.39
C ALA A 219 -6.96 3.88 0.74
N ILE A 220 -7.32 5.01 1.36
CA ILE A 220 -6.88 6.35 0.93
C ILE A 220 -5.36 6.48 1.07
N GLY A 221 -4.78 6.01 2.17
CA GLY A 221 -3.33 5.96 2.36
C GLY A 221 -2.62 5.12 1.30
N ILE A 222 -3.10 3.91 1.03
CA ILE A 222 -2.56 3.04 -0.03
C ILE A 222 -2.62 3.74 -1.39
N THR A 223 -3.75 4.38 -1.69
CA THR A 223 -3.95 5.14 -2.94
C THR A 223 -2.98 6.30 -3.06
N TYR A 224 -2.77 7.05 -1.98
CA TYR A 224 -1.82 8.16 -1.95
C TYR A 224 -0.38 7.69 -2.20
N GLY A 225 0.09 6.67 -1.47
CA GLY A 225 1.42 6.11 -1.66
C GLY A 225 1.63 5.56 -3.08
N ALA A 226 0.63 4.83 -3.60
CA ALA A 226 0.63 4.31 -4.96
C ALA A 226 0.69 5.44 -6.01
N ALA A 227 -0.07 6.53 -5.81
CA ALA A 227 -0.05 7.68 -6.70
C ALA A 227 1.29 8.41 -6.70
N VAL A 228 1.92 8.57 -5.53
CA VAL A 228 3.26 9.18 -5.44
C VAL A 228 4.27 8.36 -6.25
N LEU A 229 4.29 7.04 -6.09
CA LEU A 229 5.21 6.16 -6.81
C LEU A 229 4.95 6.15 -8.33
N ALA A 230 3.68 6.13 -8.75
CA ALA A 230 3.32 6.23 -10.16
C ALA A 230 3.78 7.56 -10.77
N ASN A 231 3.60 8.68 -10.07
CA ASN A 231 4.05 9.99 -10.55
C ASN A 231 5.58 10.08 -10.65
N VAL A 232 6.33 9.52 -9.69
CA VAL A 232 7.79 9.45 -9.78
C VAL A 232 8.22 8.62 -10.99
N TYR A 233 7.55 7.48 -11.23
CA TYR A 233 7.80 6.64 -12.39
C TYR A 233 7.54 7.39 -13.70
N MET A 234 6.37 8.01 -13.84
CA MET A 234 5.98 8.73 -15.07
C MET A 234 6.94 9.88 -15.40
N ARG A 235 7.41 10.64 -14.39
CA ARG A 235 8.37 11.73 -14.61
C ARG A 235 9.71 11.31 -15.21
N HIS A 236 10.09 10.03 -15.12
CA HIS A 236 11.38 9.55 -15.61
C HIS A 236 11.28 8.73 -16.89
N GLU A 237 10.07 8.29 -17.26
CA GLU A 237 9.85 7.37 -18.38
C GLU A 237 8.92 7.94 -19.44
N VAL A 238 8.12 8.97 -19.15
CA VAL A 238 7.23 9.63 -20.13
C VAL A 238 7.97 10.66 -20.99
N ASP A 239 9.16 11.10 -20.56
CA ASP A 239 10.04 11.94 -21.38
C ASP A 239 10.82 11.15 -22.44
N GLU A 240 10.72 9.81 -22.45
CA GLU A 240 11.19 8.97 -23.56
C GLU A 240 9.96 8.54 -24.38
N PRO A 241 9.90 8.85 -25.70
CA PRO A 241 8.75 8.48 -26.52
C PRO A 241 8.54 6.97 -26.45
N PRO A 242 7.28 6.49 -26.39
CA PRO A 242 6.99 5.07 -26.38
C PRO A 242 7.68 4.46 -27.61
N LEU A 243 8.60 3.53 -27.38
CA LEU A 243 9.21 2.74 -28.46
C LEU A 243 8.05 2.20 -29.29
N ALA A 244 7.98 2.70 -30.53
CA ALA A 244 7.00 2.31 -31.50
C ALA A 244 6.90 0.78 -31.48
N VAL A 245 5.73 0.28 -31.09
CA VAL A 245 5.39 -1.10 -31.37
C VAL A 245 5.48 -1.23 -32.88
N SER A 246 6.55 -1.85 -33.37
CA SER A 246 6.70 -2.18 -34.77
C SER A 246 5.41 -2.88 -35.20
N PRO A 247 4.71 -2.43 -36.25
CA PRO A 247 3.57 -3.15 -36.76
C PRO A 247 4.07 -4.54 -37.15
N VAL A 248 3.65 -5.54 -36.38
CA VAL A 248 3.71 -6.92 -36.84
C VAL A 248 2.67 -6.99 -37.95
N ASN A 249 3.17 -7.26 -39.16
CA ASN A 249 2.49 -7.37 -40.46
C ASN A 249 2.56 -6.10 -41.32
N ALA A 250 3.68 -5.98 -42.03
CA ALA A 250 3.73 -5.45 -43.39
C ALA A 250 4.07 -6.60 -44.34
#